data_AF-A0A6P7GFG0-F1
#
_entry.id   AF-A0A6P7GFG0-F1
#
_cell.length_a   1.000
_cell.length_b   1.000
_cell.length_c   1.000
_cell.angle_alpha   90.00
_cell.angle_beta   90.00
_cell.angle_gamma   90.00
#
_symmetry.space_group_name_H-M   'P 1'
#
loop_
_entity.id
_entity.type
_entity.pdbx_description
1 polymer ?
#
loop_
_entity_poly.entity_id
_entity_poly.type
_entity_poly.pdbx_seq_one_letter_code
_entity_poly.pdbx_strand_id
1 'polypeptide(L)'
;MPRRKKGGDLASSAAKRRKQKEHRRNETEEEREARLQNQRTRMRTLRSTKNEERKENESIEESRILKDNLTKEAFHYEPTKKYYNHKHVVIGKMDNICQFCHAKKFSKETAGLCCMNGKIRLPPLEAPPQEFLHYMTGETQESKHFLQNIRLTSKNPASLTVSYM
;
A
#
# COMPACT_ATOMS: atom_id res chain seq x y z
N MET A 1 34.59 5.56 19.89
CA MET A 1 35.62 5.94 18.91
C MET A 1 34.97 6.66 17.73
N PRO A 2 35.24 7.95 17.47
CA PRO A 2 34.66 8.64 16.32
C PRO A 2 35.44 8.30 15.03
N ARG A 3 34.73 7.85 13.99
CA ARG A 3 35.31 7.56 12.67
C ARG A 3 35.87 8.85 12.04
N ARG A 4 37.19 8.87 11.81
CA ARG A 4 37.88 9.92 11.04
C ARG A 4 37.29 10.00 9.62
N LYS A 5 36.64 11.12 9.28
CA LYS A 5 36.30 11.46 7.89
C LYS A 5 37.62 11.75 7.15
N LYS A 6 38.00 10.90 6.18
CA LYS A 6 39.11 11.18 5.25
C LYS A 6 38.70 12.39 4.39
N GLY A 7 39.17 13.58 4.75
CA GLY A 7 39.12 14.76 3.89
C GLY A 7 40.07 14.52 2.71
N GLY A 8 39.52 14.22 1.53
CA GLY A 8 40.31 14.12 0.31
C GLY A 8 40.57 15.52 -0.24
N ASP A 9 41.85 15.84 -0.48
CA ASP A 9 42.31 17.17 -0.91
C ASP A 9 41.61 17.65 -2.18
N LEU A 10 40.74 18.65 -2.03
CA LEU A 10 39.98 19.28 -3.12
C LEU A 10 40.91 19.81 -4.23
N ALA A 11 42.10 20.29 -3.86
CA ALA A 11 43.13 20.77 -4.79
C ALA A 11 43.67 19.65 -5.71
N SER A 12 43.81 18.43 -5.19
CA SER A 12 44.21 17.24 -5.97
C SER A 12 43.14 16.85 -6.99
N SER A 13 41.87 17.01 -6.64
CA SER A 13 40.75 16.73 -7.56
C SER A 13 40.68 17.76 -8.71
N ALA A 14 40.98 19.03 -8.43
CA ALA A 14 40.96 20.11 -9.43
C ALA A 14 42.12 19.97 -10.44
N ALA A 15 43.32 19.61 -9.97
CA ALA A 15 44.46 19.33 -10.82
C ALA A 15 44.20 18.14 -11.78
N LYS A 16 43.57 17.07 -11.28
CA LYS A 16 43.17 15.92 -12.11
C LYS A 16 42.15 16.30 -13.18
N ARG A 17 41.15 17.13 -12.83
CA ARG A 17 40.15 17.63 -13.80
C ARG A 17 40.78 18.50 -14.89
N ARG A 18 41.75 19.36 -14.54
CA ARG A 18 42.50 20.20 -15.49
C ARG A 18 43.28 19.34 -16.49
N LYS A 19 44.10 18.40 -16.00
CA LYS A 19 44.86 17.47 -16.86
C LYS A 19 43.95 16.67 -17.79
N GLN A 20 42.81 16.20 -17.29
CA GLN A 20 41.84 15.44 -18.10
C GLN A 20 41.08 16.33 -19.11
N LYS A 21 40.96 17.64 -18.87
CA LYS A 21 40.39 18.58 -19.84
C LYS A 21 41.38 18.87 -20.96
N GLU A 22 42.65 19.00 -20.62
CA GLU A 22 43.74 19.24 -21.58
C GLU A 22 43.99 18.00 -22.46
N HIS A 23 44.01 16.80 -21.87
CA HIS A 23 44.03 15.54 -22.63
C HIS A 23 42.89 15.48 -23.64
N ARG A 24 41.65 15.79 -23.22
CA ARG A 24 40.47 15.81 -24.11
C ARG A 24 40.55 16.86 -25.23
N ARG A 25 41.35 17.91 -25.06
CA ARG A 25 41.54 18.95 -26.08
C ARG A 25 42.46 18.48 -27.21
N ASN A 26 43.40 17.58 -26.89
CA ASN A 26 44.42 17.09 -27.80
C ASN A 26 44.13 15.65 -28.28
N GLU A 27 42.95 15.10 -27.98
CA GLU A 27 42.50 13.77 -28.46
C GLU A 27 42.38 13.76 -29.98
N THR A 28 42.80 12.66 -30.62
CA THR A 28 42.45 12.36 -32.01
C THR A 28 40.98 11.96 -32.13
N GLU A 29 40.42 11.95 -33.33
CA GLU A 29 39.01 11.55 -33.50
C GLU A 29 38.76 10.09 -33.12
N GLU A 30 39.70 9.19 -33.43
CA GLU A 30 39.61 7.77 -33.01
C GLU A 30 39.62 7.63 -31.49
N GLU A 31 40.48 8.37 -30.79
CA GLU A 31 40.53 8.36 -29.31
C GLU A 31 39.24 8.94 -28.70
N ARG A 32 38.69 9.97 -29.32
CA ARG A 32 37.42 10.58 -28.90
C ARG A 32 36.27 9.59 -29.07
N GLU A 33 36.17 8.91 -30.20
CA GLU A 33 35.14 7.90 -30.46
C GLU A 33 35.25 6.72 -29.49
N ALA A 34 36.45 6.19 -29.28
CA ALA A 34 36.71 5.12 -28.32
C ALA A 34 36.27 5.50 -26.90
N ARG A 35 36.56 6.75 -26.47
CA ARG A 35 36.12 7.27 -25.15
C ARG A 35 34.60 7.35 -25.06
N LEU A 36 33.92 7.87 -26.09
CA LEU A 36 32.46 7.98 -26.11
C LEU A 36 31.80 6.60 -26.12
N GLN A 37 32.35 5.63 -26.86
CA GLN A 37 31.88 4.26 -26.89
C GLN A 37 32.04 3.58 -25.51
N ASN A 38 33.19 3.75 -24.86
CA ASN A 38 33.41 3.27 -23.50
C ASN A 38 32.47 3.90 -22.47
N GLN A 39 32.13 5.19 -22.63
CA GLN A 39 31.15 5.84 -21.77
C GLN A 39 29.75 5.26 -21.99
N ARG A 40 29.35 5.02 -23.24
CA ARG A 40 28.05 4.41 -23.59
C ARG A 40 27.93 2.99 -23.05
N THR A 41 28.96 2.15 -23.22
CA THR A 41 28.97 0.77 -22.72
C THR A 41 28.88 0.75 -21.20
N ARG A 42 29.67 1.58 -20.50
CA ARG A 42 29.61 1.70 -19.03
C ARG A 42 28.24 2.15 -18.52
N MET A 43 27.61 3.12 -19.18
CA MET A 43 26.27 3.56 -18.78
C MET A 43 25.22 2.48 -19.03
N ARG A 44 25.36 1.71 -20.12
CA ARG A 44 24.47 0.57 -20.43
C ARG A 44 24.61 -0.53 -19.39
N THR A 45 25.84 -0.90 -19.02
CA THR A 45 26.07 -1.93 -17.99
C THR A 45 25.52 -1.49 -16.64
N LEU A 46 25.78 -0.25 -16.19
CA LEU A 46 25.23 0.29 -14.93
C LEU A 46 23.69 0.29 -14.89
N ARG A 47 23.03 0.61 -16.00
CA ARG A 47 21.57 0.54 -16.10
C ARG A 47 21.08 -0.91 -16.04
N SER A 48 21.78 -1.82 -16.72
CA SER A 48 21.47 -3.24 -16.70
C SER A 48 21.62 -3.83 -15.30
N THR A 49 22.74 -3.61 -14.62
CA THR A 49 22.98 -4.13 -13.27
C THR A 49 21.95 -3.59 -12.29
N LYS A 50 21.64 -2.29 -12.34
CA LYS A 50 20.62 -1.68 -11.48
C LYS A 50 19.22 -2.28 -11.71
N ASN A 51 18.90 -2.62 -12.96
CA ASN A 51 17.64 -3.29 -13.28
C ASN A 51 17.62 -4.74 -12.77
N GLU A 52 18.73 -5.48 -12.90
CA GLU A 52 18.84 -6.85 -12.37
C GLU A 52 18.79 -6.86 -10.84
N GLU A 53 19.51 -5.97 -10.15
CA GLU A 53 19.42 -5.79 -8.69
C GLU A 53 17.98 -5.46 -8.25
N ARG A 54 17.26 -4.65 -9.03
CA ARG A 54 15.85 -4.33 -8.73
C ARG A 54 14.97 -5.57 -8.87
N LYS A 55 15.09 -6.32 -9.97
CA LYS A 55 14.32 -7.56 -10.20
C LYS A 55 14.62 -8.61 -9.13
N GLU A 56 15.88 -8.75 -8.74
CA GLU A 56 16.29 -9.69 -7.69
C GLU A 56 15.66 -9.31 -6.36
N ASN A 57 15.67 -8.02 -5.99
CA ASN A 57 15.02 -7.55 -4.77
C ASN A 57 13.49 -7.74 -4.80
N GLU A 58 12.85 -7.49 -5.94
CA GLU A 58 11.41 -7.74 -6.13
C GLU A 58 11.11 -9.25 -5.97
N SER A 59 11.91 -10.13 -6.58
CA SER A 59 11.78 -11.59 -6.45
C SER A 59 12.01 -12.09 -5.01
N ILE A 60 12.98 -11.53 -4.29
CA ILE A 60 13.23 -11.86 -2.89
C ILE A 60 12.01 -11.48 -2.03
N GLU A 61 11.41 -10.32 -2.26
CA GLU A 61 10.23 -9.88 -1.51
C GLU A 61 9.01 -10.76 -1.82
N GLU A 62 8.77 -11.11 -3.08
CA GLU A 62 7.74 -12.09 -3.45
C GLU A 62 7.98 -13.45 -2.78
N SER A 63 9.23 -13.92 -2.74
CA SER A 63 9.57 -15.18 -2.08
C SER A 63 9.29 -15.16 -0.57
N ARG A 64 9.43 -14.00 0.09
CA ARG A 64 9.10 -13.83 1.52
C ARG A 64 7.60 -13.88 1.74
N ILE A 65 6.82 -13.24 0.87
CA ILE A 65 5.35 -13.28 0.92
C ILE A 65 4.85 -14.72 0.67
N LEU A 66 5.46 -15.45 -0.27
CA LEU A 66 5.15 -16.85 -0.54
C LEU A 66 5.50 -17.79 0.63
N LYS A 67 6.59 -17.51 1.36
CA LYS A 67 6.99 -18.27 2.56
C LYS A 67 6.02 -18.09 3.73
N ASP A 68 5.26 -17.00 3.75
CA ASP A 68 4.33 -16.67 4.84
C ASP A 68 2.92 -17.26 4.65
N ASN A 69 2.73 -18.20 3.72
CA ASN A 69 1.48 -18.98 3.58
C ASN A 69 0.21 -18.13 3.38
N LEU A 70 0.32 -16.96 2.72
CA LEU A 70 -0.85 -16.14 2.32
C LEU A 70 -1.23 -16.26 0.85
N THR A 71 -0.49 -17.06 0.09
CA THR A 71 -0.73 -17.25 -1.33
C THR A 71 -2.14 -17.77 -1.56
N LYS A 72 -3.00 -16.96 -2.18
CA LYS A 72 -4.41 -17.29 -2.50
C LYS A 72 -5.31 -17.60 -1.30
N GLU A 73 -4.89 -17.28 -0.07
CA GLU A 73 -5.72 -17.48 1.13
C GLU A 73 -7.06 -16.72 1.05
N ALA A 74 -7.10 -15.60 0.32
CA ALA A 74 -8.35 -14.87 0.07
C ALA A 74 -9.42 -15.73 -0.65
N PHE A 75 -9.01 -16.69 -1.47
CA PHE A 75 -9.92 -17.60 -2.18
C PHE A 75 -10.27 -18.86 -1.37
N HIS A 76 -9.49 -19.17 -0.34
CA HIS A 76 -9.66 -20.34 0.52
C HIS A 76 -9.74 -19.89 1.98
N TYR A 77 -10.76 -19.10 2.30
CA TYR A 77 -10.93 -18.56 3.63
C TYR A 77 -11.17 -19.68 4.67
N GLU A 78 -10.31 -19.73 5.69
CA GLU A 78 -10.44 -20.66 6.81
C GLU A 78 -10.88 -19.91 8.08
N PRO A 79 -12.10 -20.11 8.60
CA PRO A 79 -12.63 -19.33 9.73
C PRO A 79 -11.84 -19.45 11.04
N THR A 80 -11.10 -20.54 11.23
CA THR A 80 -10.30 -20.83 12.43
C THR A 80 -8.97 -20.06 12.44
N LYS A 81 -8.51 -19.60 11.27
CA LYS A 81 -7.21 -18.94 11.11
C LYS A 81 -7.30 -17.46 11.51
N LYS A 82 -6.39 -17.03 12.38
CA LYS A 82 -6.33 -15.64 12.89
C LYS A 82 -5.59 -14.72 11.92
N TYR A 83 -6.19 -14.45 10.75
CA TYR A 83 -5.61 -13.60 9.70
C TYR A 83 -5.19 -12.21 10.19
N TYR A 84 -5.92 -11.64 11.14
CA TYR A 84 -5.65 -10.31 11.71
C TYR A 84 -4.33 -10.21 12.49
N ASN A 85 -3.79 -11.34 12.96
CA ASN A 85 -2.50 -11.38 13.66
C ASN A 85 -1.31 -11.57 12.72
N HIS A 86 -1.56 -11.73 11.42
CA HIS A 86 -0.49 -12.02 10.49
C HIS A 86 0.39 -10.78 10.28
N LYS A 87 1.70 -10.94 10.43
CA LYS A 87 2.71 -9.85 10.37
C LYS A 87 2.58 -8.97 9.12
N HIS A 88 2.19 -9.56 8.01
CA HIS A 88 2.05 -8.89 6.71
C HIS A 88 0.61 -8.45 6.38
N VAL A 89 -0.40 -8.82 7.19
CA VAL A 89 -1.80 -8.40 6.99
C VAL A 89 -2.07 -7.16 7.83
N VAL A 90 -1.57 -6.02 7.36
CA VAL A 90 -1.75 -4.71 8.02
C VAL A 90 -2.69 -3.85 7.17
N ILE A 91 -3.98 -3.89 7.50
CA ILE A 91 -5.03 -3.08 6.85
C ILE A 91 -5.00 -1.63 7.36
N GLY A 92 -4.75 -1.43 8.66
CA GLY A 92 -4.71 -0.13 9.31
C GLY A 92 -6.06 0.31 9.90
N LYS A 93 -6.13 1.55 10.41
CA LYS A 93 -7.37 2.16 10.90
C LYS A 93 -8.17 2.76 9.75
N MET A 94 -9.49 2.82 9.92
CA MET A 94 -10.42 3.44 8.98
C MET A 94 -10.65 4.92 9.37
N ASP A 95 -9.59 5.71 9.27
CA ASP A 95 -9.53 7.10 9.74
C ASP A 95 -9.46 8.14 8.61
N ASN A 96 -9.27 7.69 7.37
CA ASN A 96 -9.27 8.57 6.22
C ASN A 96 -10.70 8.85 5.78
N ILE A 97 -10.99 10.10 5.41
CA ILE A 97 -12.31 10.50 4.91
C ILE A 97 -12.23 10.69 3.40
N CYS A 98 -13.16 10.10 2.65
CA CYS A 98 -13.27 10.35 1.22
C CYS A 98 -13.73 11.79 0.97
N GLN A 99 -13.03 12.50 0.08
CA GLN A 99 -13.36 13.89 -0.27
C GLN A 99 -14.68 14.04 -1.04
N PHE A 100 -15.15 12.98 -1.69
CA PHE A 100 -16.38 13.01 -2.51
C PHE A 100 -17.60 12.53 -1.72
N CYS A 101 -17.48 11.36 -1.09
CA CYS A 101 -18.58 10.67 -0.42
C CYS A 101 -18.63 10.90 1.10
N HIS A 102 -17.59 11.52 1.68
CA HIS A 102 -17.39 11.69 3.13
C HIS A 102 -17.40 10.39 3.96
N ALA A 103 -17.46 9.22 3.32
CA ALA A 103 -17.33 7.95 4.01
C ALA A 103 -15.90 7.77 4.55
N LYS A 104 -15.79 7.09 5.70
CA LYS A 104 -14.51 6.63 6.24
C LYS A 104 -13.96 5.51 5.35
N LYS A 105 -12.64 5.51 5.14
CA LYS A 105 -11.90 4.58 4.30
C LYS A 105 -10.57 4.19 4.92
N PHE A 106 -10.00 3.07 4.51
CA PHE A 106 -8.64 2.70 4.90
C PHE A 106 -7.59 3.47 4.09
N SER A 107 -6.40 3.63 4.66
CA SER A 107 -5.32 4.42 4.03
C SER A 107 -4.86 3.85 2.69
N LYS A 108 -4.95 2.52 2.50
CA LYS A 108 -4.53 1.82 1.28
C LYS A 108 -5.69 1.53 0.30
N GLU A 109 -6.91 1.96 0.60
CA GLU A 109 -8.03 1.81 -0.33
C GLU A 109 -7.86 2.74 -1.53
N THR A 110 -8.12 2.20 -2.72
CA THR A 110 -8.15 2.99 -3.95
C THR A 110 -9.35 3.93 -3.94
N ALA A 111 -9.24 5.08 -4.59
CA ALA A 111 -10.33 6.06 -4.66
C ALA A 111 -11.60 5.51 -5.34
N GLY A 112 -11.47 4.41 -6.08
CA GLY A 112 -12.58 3.71 -6.73
C GLY A 112 -13.52 2.96 -5.77
N LEU A 113 -13.07 2.63 -4.55
CA LEU A 113 -13.80 1.70 -3.69
C LEU A 113 -15.07 2.27 -3.04
N CYS A 114 -15.12 3.55 -2.63
CA CYS A 114 -16.34 4.11 -2.00
C CYS A 114 -17.36 4.66 -3.01
N CYS A 115 -16.90 5.39 -4.04
CA CYS A 115 -17.77 6.19 -4.91
C CYS A 115 -17.28 6.26 -6.35
N MET A 116 -16.46 5.28 -6.74
CA MET A 116 -15.81 5.26 -8.05
C MET A 116 -15.09 6.58 -8.36
N ASN A 117 -14.31 7.08 -7.40
CA ASN A 117 -13.61 8.37 -7.49
C ASN A 117 -14.53 9.57 -7.75
N GLY A 118 -15.66 9.63 -7.04
CA GLY A 118 -16.64 10.72 -7.14
C GLY A 118 -17.61 10.60 -8.33
N LYS A 119 -17.47 9.57 -9.17
CA LYS A 119 -18.39 9.35 -10.30
C LYS A 119 -19.78 8.93 -9.85
N ILE A 120 -19.87 8.19 -8.75
CA ILE A 120 -21.15 7.80 -8.15
C ILE A 120 -21.54 8.89 -7.15
N ARG A 121 -22.61 9.62 -7.45
CA ARG A 121 -23.24 10.53 -6.51
C ARG A 121 -24.20 9.73 -5.64
N LEU A 122 -23.75 9.36 -4.43
CA LEU A 122 -24.64 8.73 -3.46
C LEU A 122 -25.66 9.77 -2.98
N PRO A 123 -26.97 9.43 -2.97
CA PRO A 123 -27.95 10.29 -2.33
C PRO A 123 -27.63 10.43 -0.83
N PRO A 124 -27.98 11.57 -0.20
CA PRO A 124 -27.90 11.69 1.25
C PRO A 124 -28.67 10.53 1.91
N LEU A 125 -28.12 9.97 2.98
CA LEU A 125 -28.87 9.01 3.78
C LEU A 125 -30.05 9.76 4.41
N GLU A 126 -31.25 9.34 4.06
CA GLU A 126 -32.47 9.86 4.69
C GLU A 126 -32.50 9.43 6.16
N ALA A 127 -33.12 10.27 6.99
CA ALA A 127 -33.37 9.89 8.37
C ALA A 127 -34.24 8.61 8.36
N PRO A 128 -33.93 7.61 9.20
CA PRO A 128 -34.77 6.43 9.30
C PRO A 128 -36.20 6.85 9.66
N PRO A 129 -37.23 6.13 9.16
CA PRO A 129 -38.61 6.45 9.47
C PRO A 129 -38.85 6.58 10.97
N GLN A 130 -39.74 7.48 11.39
CA GLN A 130 -39.94 7.83 12.80
C GLN A 130 -40.28 6.61 13.67
N GLU A 131 -40.98 5.63 13.12
CA GLU A 131 -41.30 4.36 13.77
C GLU A 131 -40.05 3.57 14.16
N PHE A 132 -38.98 3.62 13.36
CA PHE A 132 -37.71 2.97 13.66
C PHE A 132 -36.89 3.73 14.69
N LEU A 133 -37.03 5.05 14.79
CA LEU A 133 -36.26 5.87 15.74
C LEU A 133 -36.53 5.43 17.18
N HIS A 134 -37.79 5.14 17.53
CA HIS A 134 -38.17 4.64 18.86
C HIS A 134 -37.33 3.43 19.27
N TYR A 135 -37.16 2.46 18.37
CA TYR A 135 -36.40 1.24 18.62
C TYR A 135 -34.88 1.44 18.65
N MET A 136 -34.36 2.57 18.15
CA MET A 136 -32.92 2.86 18.09
C MET A 136 -32.40 3.68 19.28
N THR A 137 -33.28 4.17 20.17
CA THR A 137 -32.91 5.10 21.27
C THR A 137 -32.27 4.41 22.47
N GLY A 138 -32.63 3.15 22.75
CA GLY A 138 -32.25 2.40 23.94
C GLY A 138 -32.96 2.85 25.22
N GLU A 139 -33.92 3.76 25.12
CA GLU A 139 -34.57 4.39 26.28
C GLU A 139 -35.73 3.52 26.81
N THR A 140 -36.52 2.93 25.91
CA THR A 140 -37.67 2.08 26.26
C THR A 140 -37.29 0.60 26.35
N GLN A 141 -38.12 -0.18 27.05
CA GLN A 141 -37.92 -1.62 27.15
C GLN A 141 -37.97 -2.31 25.78
N GLU A 142 -38.85 -1.84 24.90
CA GLU A 142 -38.99 -2.29 23.51
C GLU A 142 -37.73 -2.00 22.69
N SER A 143 -37.16 -0.79 22.83
CA SER A 143 -35.92 -0.43 22.15
C SER A 143 -34.73 -1.25 22.65
N LYS A 144 -34.61 -1.48 23.96
CA LYS A 144 -33.55 -2.35 24.52
C LYS A 144 -33.69 -3.79 24.01
N HIS A 145 -34.90 -4.33 24.01
CA HIS A 145 -35.20 -5.66 23.50
C HIS A 145 -34.87 -5.77 22.01
N PHE A 146 -35.29 -4.79 21.20
CA PHE A 146 -34.94 -4.71 19.79
C PHE A 146 -33.42 -4.68 19.57
N LEU A 147 -32.69 -3.77 20.23
CA LEU A 147 -31.24 -3.64 20.10
C LEU A 147 -30.46 -4.88 20.56
N GLN A 148 -30.99 -5.64 21.51
CA GLN A 148 -30.43 -6.92 21.94
C GLN A 148 -30.64 -8.02 20.87
N ASN A 149 -31.81 -8.04 20.24
CA ASN A 149 -32.21 -9.12 19.33
C ASN A 149 -31.81 -8.90 17.86
N ILE A 150 -31.58 -7.65 17.42
CA ILE A 150 -31.06 -7.38 16.06
C ILE A 150 -29.69 -8.03 15.81
N ARG A 151 -28.94 -8.36 16.86
CA ARG A 151 -27.65 -9.07 16.77
C ARG A 151 -27.81 -10.60 16.71
N LEU A 152 -28.96 -11.12 17.11
CA LEU A 152 -29.28 -12.55 17.05
C LEU A 152 -29.67 -12.97 15.63
N THR A 153 -30.41 -12.15 14.89
CA THR A 153 -30.82 -12.47 13.50
C THR A 153 -29.65 -12.50 12.50
N SER A 154 -28.51 -11.86 12.81
CA SER A 154 -27.29 -11.97 11.99
C SER A 154 -26.41 -13.17 12.34
N LYS A 155 -26.76 -13.93 13.37
CA LYS A 155 -26.10 -15.17 13.77
C LYS A 155 -27.12 -16.29 13.79
N ASN A 156 -27.32 -16.91 12.62
CA ASN A 156 -28.04 -18.17 12.39
C ASN A 156 -29.56 -18.01 12.07
N PRO A 157 -30.01 -18.21 10.81
CA PRO A 157 -31.41 -18.13 10.41
C PRO A 157 -32.27 -19.37 10.79
N ALA A 158 -31.72 -20.36 11.49
CA ALA A 158 -32.36 -21.66 11.66
C ALA A 158 -33.20 -21.84 12.94
N SER A 159 -33.41 -20.81 13.78
CA SER A 159 -34.10 -20.97 15.06
C SER A 159 -35.16 -19.90 15.31
N LEU A 160 -36.14 -19.77 14.42
CA LEU A 160 -37.39 -19.09 14.74
C LEU A 160 -38.57 -19.91 14.20
N THR A 161 -38.94 -20.96 14.93
CA THR A 161 -40.33 -21.40 14.94
C THR A 161 -41.14 -20.32 15.63
N VAL A 162 -41.86 -19.53 14.82
CA VAL A 162 -42.87 -18.60 15.30
C VAL A 162 -44.06 -19.42 15.81
N SER A 163 -44.17 -19.59 17.12
CA SER A 163 -45.45 -19.96 17.75
C SER A 163 -46.24 -18.68 17.98
N TYR A 164 -47.21 -18.41 17.11
CA TYR A 164 -48.32 -17.52 17.41
C TYR A 164 -49.26 -18.21 18.42
N MET A 165 -49.58 -17.52 19.51
CA MET A 165 -50.88 -17.65 20.18
C MET A 165 -51.68 -16.40 19.84
#